data_AF-A0A9X2H258-F1
#
_entry.id   AF-A0A9X2H258-F1
#
_cell.length_a   1.000
_cell.length_b   1.000
_cell.length_c   1.000
_cell.angle_alpha   90.00
_cell.angle_beta   90.00
_cell.angle_gamma   90.00
#
_symmetry.space_group_name_H-M   'P 1'
#
loop_
_entity.id
_entity.type
_entity.pdbx_description
1 polymer ?
#
loop_
_entity_poly.entity_id
_entity_poly.type
_entity_poly.pdbx_seq_one_letter_code
_entity_poly.pdbx_strand_id
1 'polypeptide(L)'
;MSAATAHGLRVLDPPSALHVSVGAHDSRFRRASDGRGRIRPSLAASIALHWDERGPAGDALPPIATVLEQVIDCLPPVAALCVIDSARESLPWSEVPPRLDDASFDAMLGRLSRRGFAIASRSSTLSQAVGETIARERLRQAGIAAKPQAALPGGYFADLLIGERLVVECEGYSAHGDEQSFERDRERKAFLRACGYLVLDFSHRQIVADWPSVLSTIHLVMRRGQHRA
;
A
#
# COMPACT_ATOMS: atom_id res chain seq x y z
N MET A 1 -11.69 -13.30 -2.46
CA MET A 1 -11.40 -12.25 -3.46
C MET A 1 -12.19 -11.01 -3.07
N SER A 2 -11.55 -9.84 -3.03
CA SER A 2 -12.18 -8.57 -2.66
C SER A 2 -12.28 -7.61 -3.85
N ALA A 3 -13.15 -6.60 -3.76
CA ALA A 3 -13.25 -5.55 -4.79
C ALA A 3 -11.90 -4.84 -5.03
N ALA A 4 -11.10 -4.64 -3.98
CA ALA A 4 -9.75 -4.07 -4.12
C ALA A 4 -8.84 -4.95 -5.00
N THR A 5 -8.84 -6.28 -4.78
CA THR A 5 -8.07 -7.21 -5.63
C THR A 5 -8.60 -7.27 -7.07
N ALA A 6 -9.92 -7.13 -7.27
CA ALA A 6 -10.52 -7.09 -8.61
C ALA A 6 -10.15 -5.82 -9.40
N HIS A 7 -9.92 -4.69 -8.70
CA HIS A 7 -9.33 -3.47 -9.28
C HIS A 7 -7.80 -3.57 -9.49
N GLY A 8 -7.19 -4.72 -9.18
CA GLY A 8 -5.75 -4.92 -9.28
C GLY A 8 -4.94 -4.16 -8.22
N LEU A 9 -5.53 -3.83 -7.08
CA LEU A 9 -4.86 -3.13 -5.99
C LEU A 9 -4.06 -4.09 -5.13
N ARG A 10 -2.89 -3.63 -4.66
CA ARG A 10 -2.07 -4.35 -3.69
C ARG A 10 -2.71 -4.29 -2.31
N VAL A 11 -3.00 -5.45 -1.73
CA VAL A 11 -3.55 -5.60 -0.38
C VAL A 11 -2.52 -6.31 0.47
N LEU A 12 -2.24 -5.79 1.67
CA LEU A 12 -1.26 -6.39 2.60
C LEU A 12 -1.64 -7.83 2.96
N ASP A 13 -2.85 -8.01 3.49
CA ASP A 13 -3.39 -9.31 3.86
C ASP A 13 -4.67 -9.55 3.04
N PRO A 14 -4.71 -10.58 2.18
CA PRO A 14 -5.93 -10.92 1.47
C PRO A 14 -7.05 -11.25 2.48
N PRO A 15 -8.25 -10.67 2.34
CA PRO A 15 -9.32 -10.92 3.29
C PRO A 15 -9.82 -12.36 3.17
N SER A 16 -10.05 -13.00 4.32
CA SER A 16 -10.66 -14.33 4.43
C SER A 16 -12.17 -14.30 4.20
N ALA A 17 -12.80 -13.14 4.37
CA ALA A 17 -14.21 -12.90 4.11
C ALA A 17 -14.44 -12.31 2.70
N LEU A 18 -15.61 -12.57 2.13
CA LEU A 18 -16.15 -11.90 0.96
C LEU A 18 -16.73 -10.54 1.37
N HIS A 19 -16.25 -9.46 0.78
CA HIS A 19 -16.76 -8.11 1.02
C HIS A 19 -17.85 -7.78 0.02
N VAL A 20 -19.04 -7.38 0.50
CA VAL A 20 -20.21 -7.11 -0.33
C VAL A 20 -20.78 -5.73 -0.01
N SER A 21 -20.93 -4.89 -1.04
CA SER A 21 -21.62 -3.60 -0.92
C SER A 21 -23.13 -3.80 -1.05
N VAL A 22 -23.90 -3.18 -0.16
CA VAL A 22 -25.36 -3.25 -0.12
C VAL A 22 -25.95 -1.85 0.01
N GLY A 23 -27.21 -1.67 -0.37
CA GLY A 23 -27.87 -0.37 -0.22
C GLY A 23 -27.97 0.03 1.26
N ALA A 24 -27.93 1.34 1.55
CA ALA A 24 -27.90 1.87 2.92
C ALA A 24 -28.99 1.37 3.87
N HIS A 25 -30.12 0.87 3.35
CA HIS A 25 -31.23 0.35 4.14
C HIS A 25 -31.50 -1.15 3.94
N ASP A 26 -30.62 -1.84 3.21
CA ASP A 26 -30.74 -3.26 2.97
C ASP A 26 -30.51 -4.05 4.26
N SER A 27 -31.58 -4.73 4.68
CA SER A 27 -31.63 -5.50 5.94
C SER A 27 -32.43 -6.79 5.84
N ARG A 28 -33.02 -7.05 4.66
CA ARG A 28 -33.93 -8.17 4.38
C ARG A 28 -33.38 -9.10 3.30
N PHE A 29 -32.14 -9.55 3.50
CA PHE A 29 -31.48 -10.50 2.60
C PHE A 29 -32.26 -11.83 2.53
N ARG A 30 -32.42 -12.36 1.32
CA ARG A 30 -33.17 -13.58 1.00
C ARG A 30 -32.29 -14.52 0.19
N ARG A 31 -32.63 -15.81 0.14
CA ARG A 31 -31.94 -16.77 -0.72
C ARG A 31 -32.15 -16.41 -2.19
N ALA A 32 -31.06 -16.40 -2.95
CA ALA A 32 -31.10 -16.09 -4.39
C ALA A 32 -31.89 -17.14 -5.19
N SER A 33 -31.94 -18.39 -4.73
CA SER A 33 -32.57 -19.50 -5.45
C SER A 33 -34.10 -19.43 -5.51
N ASP A 34 -34.74 -18.96 -4.44
CA ASP A 34 -36.21 -19.01 -4.30
C ASP A 34 -36.83 -17.73 -3.69
N GLY A 35 -36.02 -16.75 -3.30
CA GLY A 35 -36.47 -15.54 -2.62
C GLY A 35 -37.07 -15.79 -1.22
N ARG A 36 -36.98 -17.02 -0.70
CA ARG A 36 -37.55 -17.43 0.58
C ARG A 36 -36.45 -17.56 1.63
N GLY A 37 -36.87 -17.45 2.89
CA GLY A 37 -35.96 -17.50 4.04
C GLY A 37 -35.13 -16.24 4.22
N ARG A 38 -35.08 -15.70 5.45
CA ARG A 38 -34.23 -14.57 5.78
C ARG A 38 -32.80 -15.06 5.98
N ILE A 39 -31.85 -14.53 5.21
CA ILE A 39 -30.43 -14.71 5.46
C ILE A 39 -30.01 -13.68 6.51
N ARG A 40 -29.30 -14.14 7.54
CA ARG A 40 -28.60 -13.27 8.49
C ARG A 40 -27.11 -13.30 8.13
N PRO A 41 -26.58 -12.26 7.47
CA PRO A 41 -25.17 -12.19 7.07
C PRO A 41 -24.22 -12.37 8.26
N SER A 42 -24.64 -11.91 9.44
CA SER A 42 -23.88 -12.01 10.69
C SER A 42 -23.60 -13.44 11.20
N LEU A 43 -24.19 -14.48 10.59
CA LEU A 43 -23.94 -15.89 10.93
C LEU A 43 -22.99 -16.62 9.98
N ALA A 44 -22.55 -15.97 8.90
CA ALA A 44 -21.51 -16.49 8.02
C ALA A 44 -20.21 -15.72 8.32
N ALA A 45 -19.26 -16.33 9.04
CA ALA A 45 -17.94 -15.77 9.33
C ALA A 45 -17.12 -15.42 8.06
N SER A 46 -17.67 -15.68 6.88
CA SER A 46 -17.08 -15.50 5.56
C SER A 46 -17.65 -14.29 4.78
N ILE A 47 -18.51 -13.43 5.36
CA ILE A 47 -19.07 -12.27 4.64
C ILE A 47 -18.98 -10.98 5.47
N ALA A 48 -18.42 -9.93 4.89
CA ALA A 48 -18.40 -8.57 5.44
C ALA A 48 -19.30 -7.66 4.58
N LEU A 49 -20.31 -7.05 5.20
CA LEU A 49 -21.22 -6.13 4.51
C LEU A 49 -20.80 -4.68 4.68
N HIS A 50 -20.87 -3.93 3.58
CA HIS A 50 -20.62 -2.49 3.53
C HIS A 50 -21.90 -1.79 3.07
N TRP A 51 -22.49 -0.96 3.93
CA TRP A 51 -23.68 -0.18 3.59
C TRP A 51 -23.27 1.12 2.91
N ASP A 52 -23.80 1.37 1.71
CA ASP A 52 -23.52 2.59 0.94
C ASP A 52 -24.83 3.31 0.57
N GLU A 53 -24.89 4.61 0.86
CA GLU A 53 -26.03 5.47 0.50
C GLU A 53 -26.20 5.63 -1.01
N ARG A 54 -25.13 5.45 -1.78
CA ARG A 54 -25.17 5.49 -3.25
C ARG A 54 -25.85 4.26 -3.85
N GLY A 55 -26.02 3.19 -3.05
CA GLY A 55 -26.51 1.90 -3.50
C GLY A 55 -25.53 1.19 -4.45
N PRO A 56 -25.78 -0.08 -4.80
CA PRO A 56 -25.01 -0.74 -5.85
C PRO A 56 -25.28 -0.02 -7.18
N ALA A 57 -24.23 0.43 -7.86
CA ALA A 57 -24.31 1.22 -9.10
C ALA A 57 -24.83 0.45 -10.33
N GLY A 58 -25.54 -0.67 -10.14
CA GLY A 58 -25.95 -1.60 -11.20
C GLY A 58 -24.84 -2.55 -11.66
N ASP A 59 -23.57 -2.17 -11.50
CA ASP A 59 -22.40 -3.00 -11.81
C ASP A 59 -22.00 -3.94 -10.67
N ALA A 60 -21.43 -5.09 -11.03
CA ALA A 60 -20.96 -6.10 -10.08
C ALA A 60 -19.71 -5.67 -9.27
N LEU A 61 -18.97 -4.66 -9.74
CA LEU A 61 -17.77 -4.13 -9.10
C LEU A 61 -17.97 -2.64 -8.77
N PRO A 62 -17.95 -2.23 -7.48
CA PRO A 62 -18.10 -0.83 -7.12
C PRO A 62 -16.97 0.05 -7.69
N PRO A 63 -17.21 1.34 -7.96
CA PRO A 63 -16.16 2.27 -8.37
C PRO A 63 -14.98 2.29 -7.39
N ILE A 64 -13.76 2.49 -7.90
CA ILE A 64 -12.54 2.40 -7.08
C ILE A 64 -12.57 3.35 -5.87
N ALA A 65 -13.09 4.57 -6.02
CA ALA A 65 -13.23 5.53 -4.91
C ALA A 65 -14.13 4.99 -3.78
N THR A 66 -15.26 4.38 -4.13
CA THR A 66 -16.14 3.70 -3.16
C THR A 66 -15.41 2.55 -2.46
N VAL A 67 -14.64 1.75 -3.21
CA VAL A 67 -13.85 0.65 -2.64
C VAL A 67 -12.83 1.18 -1.64
N LEU A 68 -12.15 2.29 -1.94
CA LEU A 68 -11.15 2.89 -1.05
C LEU A 68 -11.77 3.48 0.22
N GLU A 69 -12.93 4.14 0.11
CA GLU A 69 -13.70 4.61 1.26
C GLU A 69 -14.05 3.43 2.20
N GLN A 70 -14.53 2.32 1.65
CA GLN A 70 -14.82 1.10 2.42
C GLN A 70 -13.56 0.44 3.00
N VAL A 71 -12.44 0.46 2.27
CA VAL A 71 -11.15 -0.07 2.72
C VAL A 71 -10.63 0.68 3.95
N ILE A 72 -10.80 2.01 3.97
CA ILE A 72 -10.40 2.86 5.10
C ILE A 72 -11.14 2.49 6.39
N ASP A 73 -12.42 2.14 6.28
CA ASP A 73 -13.24 1.78 7.43
C ASP A 73 -13.06 0.31 7.87
N CYS A 74 -12.66 -0.58 6.96
CA CYS A 74 -12.56 -2.01 7.24
C CYS A 74 -11.16 -2.53 7.57
N LEU A 75 -10.10 -1.82 7.16
CA LEU A 75 -8.71 -2.26 7.40
C LEU A 75 -8.01 -1.45 8.50
N PRO A 76 -6.98 -2.03 9.15
CA PRO A 76 -6.05 -1.25 9.95
C PRO A 76 -5.42 -0.10 9.15
N PRO A 77 -5.09 1.05 9.78
CA PRO A 77 -4.66 2.26 9.07
C PRO A 77 -3.53 2.07 8.04
N VAL A 78 -2.50 1.27 8.36
CA VAL A 78 -1.38 1.05 7.44
C VAL A 78 -1.77 0.15 6.27
N ALA A 79 -2.65 -0.83 6.50
CA ALA A 79 -3.13 -1.72 5.45
C ALA A 79 -4.05 -0.96 4.47
N ALA A 80 -4.93 -0.09 4.99
CA ALA A 80 -5.72 0.82 4.15
C ALA A 80 -4.80 1.73 3.31
N LEU A 81 -3.75 2.30 3.91
CA LEU A 81 -2.81 3.16 3.22
C LEU A 81 -2.09 2.43 2.06
N CYS A 82 -1.75 1.15 2.22
CA CYS A 82 -1.14 0.34 1.15
C CYS A 82 -2.05 0.23 -0.08
N VAL A 83 -3.36 0.06 0.14
CA VAL A 83 -4.35 -0.03 -0.94
C VAL A 83 -4.53 1.33 -1.63
N ILE A 84 -4.53 2.42 -0.86
CA ILE A 84 -4.64 3.79 -1.39
C ILE A 84 -3.41 4.15 -2.22
N ASP A 85 -2.19 3.92 -1.70
CA ASP A 85 -0.94 4.16 -2.43
C ASP A 85 -0.89 3.34 -3.72
N SER A 86 -1.38 2.08 -3.69
CA SER A 86 -1.50 1.25 -4.89
C SER A 86 -2.47 1.80 -5.93
N ALA A 87 -3.55 2.45 -5.52
CA ALA A 87 -4.50 3.06 -6.46
C ALA A 87 -3.93 4.34 -7.09
N ARG A 88 -3.08 5.05 -6.37
CA ARG A 88 -2.50 6.35 -6.75
C ARG A 88 -1.09 6.25 -7.31
N GLU A 89 -0.54 5.05 -7.48
CA GLU A 89 0.82 4.87 -7.98
C GLU A 89 1.00 5.60 -9.30
N SER A 90 1.96 6.53 -9.30
CA SER A 90 2.34 7.35 -10.45
C SER A 90 3.82 7.69 -10.29
N LEU A 91 4.63 7.13 -11.19
CA LEU A 91 6.09 7.23 -11.15
C LEU A 91 6.60 8.11 -12.28
N PRO A 92 7.65 8.92 -12.06
CA PRO A 92 8.18 9.82 -13.09
C PRO A 92 8.64 9.13 -14.39
N TRP A 93 8.99 7.85 -14.33
CA TRP A 93 9.46 7.05 -15.46
C TRP A 93 8.42 6.06 -15.99
N SER A 94 7.19 6.10 -15.48
CA SER A 94 6.10 5.25 -15.94
C SER A 94 5.06 6.08 -16.69
N GLU A 95 4.68 5.64 -17.88
CA GLU A 95 3.58 6.24 -18.65
C GLU A 95 2.20 5.66 -18.26
N VAL A 96 2.18 4.67 -17.36
CA VAL A 96 0.94 4.05 -16.91
C VAL A 96 0.20 5.03 -15.99
N PRO A 97 -1.03 5.45 -16.31
CA PRO A 97 -1.79 6.36 -15.46
C PRO A 97 -2.20 5.66 -14.15
N PRO A 98 -2.34 6.43 -13.04
CA PRO A 98 -2.85 5.88 -11.80
C PRO A 98 -4.30 5.41 -11.97
N ARG A 99 -4.71 4.42 -11.16
CA ARG A 99 -6.10 3.93 -11.14
C ARG A 99 -7.06 4.94 -10.50
N LEU A 100 -6.53 5.80 -9.64
CA LEU A 100 -7.21 6.94 -9.06
C LEU A 100 -6.33 8.18 -9.24
N ASP A 101 -6.78 9.09 -10.10
CA ASP A 101 -6.12 10.38 -10.29
C ASP A 101 -6.27 11.32 -9.07
N ASP A 102 -5.48 12.39 -9.05
CA ASP A 102 -5.47 13.34 -7.93
C ASP A 102 -6.80 14.07 -7.76
N ALA A 103 -7.50 14.41 -8.86
CA ALA A 103 -8.79 15.08 -8.78
C ALA A 103 -9.87 14.20 -8.13
N SER A 104 -9.91 12.92 -8.49
CA SER A 104 -10.81 11.93 -7.92
C SER A 104 -10.44 11.61 -6.47
N PHE A 105 -9.14 11.61 -6.16
CA PHE A 105 -8.65 11.45 -4.79
C PHE A 105 -9.04 12.64 -3.90
N ASP A 106 -8.88 13.88 -4.36
CA ASP A 106 -9.28 15.08 -3.63
C ASP A 106 -10.79 15.12 -3.38
N ALA A 107 -11.58 14.76 -4.39
CA ALA A 107 -13.02 14.61 -4.23
C ALA A 107 -13.37 13.54 -3.18
N MET A 108 -12.63 12.42 -3.16
CA MET A 108 -12.77 11.37 -2.14
C MET A 108 -12.42 11.88 -0.74
N LEU A 109 -11.30 12.59 -0.57
CA LEU A 109 -10.89 13.15 0.71
C LEU A 109 -11.98 14.03 1.34
N GLY A 110 -12.70 14.82 0.53
CA GLY A 110 -13.80 15.68 0.97
C GLY A 110 -15.01 14.93 1.53
N ARG A 111 -15.14 13.63 1.27
CA ARG A 111 -16.24 12.78 1.76
C ARG A 111 -15.88 11.93 2.97
N LEU A 112 -14.59 11.81 3.29
CA LEU A 112 -14.13 10.93 4.36
C LEU A 112 -14.47 11.49 5.75
N SER A 113 -14.68 10.58 6.69
CA SER A 113 -14.69 10.93 8.12
C SER A 113 -13.35 11.53 8.54
N ARG A 114 -13.29 12.25 9.67
CA ARG A 114 -12.04 12.81 10.20
C ARG A 114 -10.93 11.75 10.36
N ARG A 115 -11.31 10.54 10.78
CA ARG A 115 -10.37 9.40 10.89
C ARG A 115 -9.90 8.96 9.51
N GLY A 116 -10.81 8.80 8.57
CA GLY A 116 -10.49 8.39 7.20
C GLY A 116 -9.58 9.38 6.50
N PHE A 117 -9.90 10.67 6.58
CA PHE A 117 -9.06 11.76 6.08
C PHE A 117 -7.65 11.69 6.67
N ALA A 118 -7.53 11.54 8.00
CA ALA A 118 -6.22 11.47 8.65
C ALA A 118 -5.35 10.30 8.17
N ILE A 119 -5.96 9.20 7.72
CA ILE A 119 -5.28 8.04 7.11
C ILE A 119 -4.90 8.36 5.66
N ALA A 120 -5.89 8.70 4.84
CA ALA A 120 -5.72 8.91 3.40
C ALA A 120 -4.78 10.07 3.07
N SER A 121 -4.79 11.14 3.87
CA SER A 121 -3.92 12.31 3.68
C SER A 121 -2.41 11.99 3.83
N ARG A 122 -2.04 10.80 4.29
CA ARG A 122 -0.66 10.31 4.35
C ARG A 122 -0.23 9.54 3.10
N SER A 123 -1.12 9.41 2.11
CA SER A 123 -0.86 8.65 0.90
C SER A 123 0.27 9.25 0.08
N SER A 124 1.04 8.39 -0.57
CA SER A 124 2.07 8.73 -1.54
C SER A 124 1.78 8.04 -2.87
N THR A 125 2.03 8.74 -3.96
CA THR A 125 1.95 8.21 -5.33
C THR A 125 3.19 7.39 -5.71
N LEU A 126 4.22 7.36 -4.85
CA LEU A 126 5.56 6.87 -5.18
C LEU A 126 5.84 5.45 -4.66
N SER A 127 4.90 4.81 -3.95
CA SER A 127 5.12 3.48 -3.39
C SER A 127 4.73 2.38 -4.39
N GLN A 128 5.71 1.58 -4.83
CA GLN A 128 5.55 0.52 -5.83
C GLN A 128 5.25 -0.84 -5.20
N ALA A 129 5.41 -0.97 -3.89
CA ALA A 129 5.11 -2.19 -3.15
C ALA A 129 4.50 -1.90 -1.77
N VAL A 130 3.80 -2.90 -1.23
CA VAL A 130 3.26 -2.87 0.15
C VAL A 130 4.37 -2.62 1.18
N GLY A 131 5.55 -3.21 0.96
CA GLY A 131 6.72 -3.02 1.83
C GLY A 131 7.15 -1.56 1.91
N GLU A 132 7.18 -0.86 0.78
CA GLU A 132 7.58 0.56 0.71
C GLU A 132 6.61 1.46 1.49
N THR A 133 5.28 1.29 1.31
CA THR A 133 4.28 2.06 2.06
C THR A 133 4.43 1.83 3.57
N ILE A 134 4.62 0.57 4.00
CA ILE A 134 4.80 0.22 5.41
C ILE A 134 6.08 0.83 5.96
N ALA A 135 7.21 0.66 5.27
CA ALA A 135 8.49 1.20 5.70
C ALA A 135 8.44 2.73 5.81
N ARG A 136 7.87 3.41 4.81
CA ARG A 136 7.67 4.87 4.79
C ARG A 136 6.85 5.34 5.99
N GLU A 137 5.69 4.74 6.23
CA GLU A 137 4.81 5.14 7.33
C GLU A 137 5.43 4.83 8.69
N ARG A 138 6.13 3.70 8.85
CA ARG A 138 6.79 3.35 10.11
C ARG A 138 8.01 4.22 10.40
N LEU A 139 8.79 4.63 9.38
CA LEU A 139 9.86 5.63 9.55
C LEU A 139 9.30 7.00 9.95
N ARG A 140 8.21 7.44 9.31
CA ARG A 140 7.50 8.67 9.70
C ARG A 140 7.07 8.63 11.16
N GLN A 141 6.51 7.51 11.62
CA GLN A 141 6.12 7.31 13.03
C GLN A 141 7.31 7.32 13.98
N ALA A 142 8.48 6.86 13.53
CA ALA A 142 9.73 6.93 14.29
C ALA A 142 10.42 8.31 14.22
N GLY A 143 9.82 9.31 13.55
CA GLY A 143 10.40 10.63 13.38
C GLY A 143 11.60 10.67 12.43
N ILE A 144 11.76 9.66 11.58
CA ILE A 144 12.85 9.56 10.60
C ILE A 144 12.32 10.03 9.24
N ALA A 145 12.89 11.12 8.73
CA ALA A 145 12.60 11.61 7.40
C ALA A 145 13.26 10.69 6.35
N ALA A 146 12.43 10.13 5.48
CA ALA A 146 12.86 9.32 4.34
C ALA A 146 12.20 9.84 3.06
N LYS A 147 13.00 10.03 2.01
CA LYS A 147 12.55 10.46 0.69
C LYS A 147 12.25 9.22 -0.17
N PRO A 148 10.99 8.94 -0.53
CA PRO A 148 10.67 7.85 -1.43
C PRO A 148 11.11 8.15 -2.86
N GLN A 149 11.44 7.11 -3.63
CA GLN A 149 11.80 7.19 -5.05
C GLN A 149 12.84 8.29 -5.33
N ALA A 150 13.87 8.35 -4.48
CA ALA A 150 14.92 9.36 -4.60
C ALA A 150 15.85 9.01 -5.77
N ALA A 151 16.02 9.95 -6.70
CA ALA A 151 16.96 9.80 -7.81
C ALA A 151 18.40 9.63 -7.29
N LEU A 152 19.08 8.60 -7.79
CA LEU A 152 20.45 8.25 -7.50
C LEU A 152 21.30 8.36 -8.80
N PRO A 153 22.64 8.37 -8.70
CA PRO A 153 23.50 8.29 -9.88
C PRO A 153 23.19 7.05 -10.74
N GLY A 154 23.51 7.11 -12.03
CA GLY A 154 23.28 6.00 -12.96
C GLY A 154 21.83 5.82 -13.42
N GLY A 155 20.94 6.78 -13.09
CA GLY A 155 19.52 6.70 -13.44
C GLY A 155 18.72 5.75 -12.55
N TYR A 156 19.29 5.35 -11.41
CA TYR A 156 18.60 4.52 -10.43
C TYR A 156 17.73 5.35 -9.49
N PHE A 157 16.78 4.69 -8.84
CA PHE A 157 15.95 5.26 -7.78
C PHE A 157 16.06 4.37 -6.54
N ALA A 158 16.10 5.01 -5.37
CA ALA A 158 15.96 4.34 -4.09
C ALA A 158 14.49 4.21 -3.72
N ASP A 159 14.07 3.07 -3.18
CA ASP A 159 12.76 2.94 -2.55
C ASP A 159 12.58 4.01 -1.47
N LEU A 160 13.58 4.14 -0.58
CA LEU A 160 13.65 5.17 0.46
C LEU A 160 15.09 5.63 0.67
N LEU A 161 15.30 6.95 0.68
CA LEU A 161 16.57 7.58 1.04
C LEU A 161 16.46 8.33 2.37
N ILE A 162 17.29 7.96 3.34
CA ILE A 162 17.41 8.63 4.64
C ILE A 162 18.68 9.49 4.64
N GLY A 163 18.52 10.77 4.94
CA GLY A 163 19.60 11.75 4.82
C GLY A 163 20.06 11.88 3.37
N GLU A 164 21.37 11.74 3.14
CA GLU A 164 22.01 11.94 1.84
C GLU A 164 22.60 10.64 1.28
N ARG A 165 22.83 9.62 2.12
CA ARG A 165 23.59 8.42 1.75
C ARG A 165 22.97 7.08 2.12
N LEU A 166 22.00 7.02 3.03
CA LEU A 166 21.42 5.75 3.48
C LEU A 166 20.22 5.37 2.59
N VAL A 167 20.42 4.39 1.72
CA VAL A 167 19.38 3.77 0.89
C VAL A 167 18.79 2.58 1.64
N VAL A 168 17.45 2.53 1.69
CA VAL A 168 16.69 1.42 2.26
C VAL A 168 15.83 0.82 1.15
N GLU A 169 16.15 -0.40 0.74
CA GLU A 169 15.43 -1.15 -0.29
C GLU A 169 14.47 -2.14 0.36
N CYS A 170 13.25 -2.19 -0.15
CA CYS A 170 12.17 -3.04 0.31
C CYS A 170 12.00 -4.20 -0.68
N GLU A 171 12.69 -5.31 -0.45
CA GLU A 171 12.60 -6.46 -1.36
C GLU A 171 11.15 -6.94 -1.49
N GLY A 172 10.63 -6.85 -2.72
CA GLY A 172 9.38 -7.47 -3.11
C GLY A 172 9.48 -9.00 -3.04
N TYR A 173 8.34 -9.66 -2.84
CA TYR A 173 8.23 -11.13 -2.74
C TYR A 173 8.70 -11.89 -4.01
N SER A 174 8.98 -11.17 -5.10
CA SER A 174 9.27 -11.68 -6.43
C SER A 174 10.75 -12.02 -6.63
N ALA A 175 11.33 -12.92 -5.82
CA ALA A 175 12.63 -13.53 -6.12
C ALA A 175 12.51 -14.64 -7.20
N HIS A 176 11.82 -14.34 -8.30
CA HIS A 176 11.82 -15.13 -9.54
C HIS A 176 12.47 -14.30 -10.66
N GLY A 177 13.60 -13.67 -10.35
CA GLY A 177 14.46 -13.07 -11.37
C GLY A 177 15.24 -14.17 -12.09
N ASP A 178 15.37 -14.04 -13.41
CA ASP A 178 16.39 -14.77 -14.15
C ASP A 178 17.80 -14.36 -13.67
N GLU A 179 18.80 -15.19 -13.95
CA GLU A 179 20.20 -14.95 -13.58
C GLU A 179 20.68 -13.55 -14.02
N GLN A 180 20.18 -13.07 -15.17
CA GLN A 180 20.49 -11.75 -15.69
C GLN A 180 20.00 -10.61 -14.78
N SER A 181 18.80 -10.73 -14.21
CA SER A 181 18.25 -9.73 -13.28
C SER A 181 19.00 -9.70 -11.95
N PHE A 182 19.45 -10.87 -11.49
CA PHE A 182 20.28 -10.98 -10.30
C PHE A 182 21.64 -10.29 -10.48
N GLU A 183 22.34 -10.53 -11.59
CA GLU A 183 23.62 -9.88 -11.88
C GLU A 183 23.47 -8.35 -12.00
N ARG A 184 22.42 -7.87 -12.69
CA ARG A 184 22.12 -6.42 -12.79
C ARG A 184 21.90 -5.76 -11.42
N ASP A 185 21.19 -6.40 -10.50
CA ASP A 185 21.00 -5.86 -9.14
C ASP A 185 22.32 -5.79 -8.36
N ARG A 186 23.18 -6.81 -8.53
CA ARG A 186 24.53 -6.81 -7.94
C ARG A 186 25.40 -5.68 -8.47
N GLU A 187 25.42 -5.48 -9.78
CA GLU A 187 26.13 -4.38 -10.43
C GLU A 187 25.62 -3.02 -9.95
N ARG A 188 24.29 -2.83 -9.90
CA ARG A 188 23.65 -1.62 -9.34
C ARG A 188 24.13 -1.35 -7.92
N LYS A 189 24.06 -2.35 -7.03
CA LYS A 189 24.45 -2.20 -5.63
C LYS A 189 25.95 -1.91 -5.46
N ALA A 190 26.80 -2.56 -6.25
CA ALA A 190 28.23 -2.29 -6.26
C ALA A 190 28.53 -0.85 -6.71
N PHE A 191 27.88 -0.39 -7.77
CA PHE A 191 28.00 0.99 -8.26
C PHE A 191 27.55 2.02 -7.23
N LEU A 192 26.38 1.84 -6.60
CA LEU A 192 25.89 2.76 -5.57
C LEU A 192 26.85 2.85 -4.37
N ARG A 193 27.41 1.71 -3.94
CA ARG A 193 28.44 1.68 -2.89
C ARG A 193 29.70 2.44 -3.30
N ALA A 194 30.16 2.28 -4.54
CA ALA A 194 31.29 3.04 -5.07
C ALA A 194 31.03 4.55 -5.12
N CYS A 195 29.77 4.95 -5.34
CA CYS A 195 29.32 6.35 -5.24
C CYS A 195 29.15 6.85 -3.79
N GLY A 196 29.46 6.03 -2.78
CA GLY A 196 29.41 6.41 -1.37
C GLY A 196 28.05 6.20 -0.68
N TYR A 197 27.09 5.52 -1.32
CA TYR A 197 25.83 5.16 -0.68
C TYR A 197 25.99 3.91 0.19
N LEU A 198 25.27 3.89 1.30
CA LEU A 198 25.07 2.72 2.12
C LEU A 198 23.70 2.14 1.82
N VAL A 199 23.65 0.90 1.35
CA VAL A 199 22.41 0.21 0.97
C VAL A 199 22.06 -0.84 2.02
N LEU A 200 20.85 -0.76 2.58
CA LEU A 200 20.26 -1.78 3.42
C LEU A 200 19.07 -2.42 2.71
N ASP A 201 19.16 -3.71 2.44
CA ASP A 201 18.07 -4.50 1.87
C ASP A 201 17.28 -5.17 2.99
N PHE A 202 15.95 -5.01 2.98
CA PHE A 202 15.06 -5.69 3.91
C PHE A 202 13.97 -6.46 3.16
N SER A 203 13.83 -7.74 3.51
CA SER A 203 12.74 -8.57 2.99
C SER A 203 11.38 -8.04 3.41
N HIS A 204 10.35 -8.32 2.59
CA HIS A 204 8.96 -8.08 2.96
C HIS A 204 8.62 -8.62 4.36
N ARG A 205 9.10 -9.82 4.70
CA ARG A 205 8.89 -10.42 6.03
C ARG A 205 9.49 -9.55 7.14
N GLN A 206 10.71 -9.05 6.97
CA GLN A 206 11.32 -8.15 7.96
C GLN A 206 10.52 -6.86 8.10
N ILE A 207 10.14 -6.25 6.98
CA ILE A 207 9.39 -4.99 6.99
C ILE A 207 8.03 -5.15 7.67
N VAL A 208 7.29 -6.22 7.38
CA VAL A 208 5.94 -6.43 7.91
C VAL A 208 5.97 -6.96 9.33
N ALA A 209 6.71 -8.04 9.57
CA ALA A 209 6.65 -8.84 10.79
C ALA A 209 7.77 -8.58 11.80
N ASP A 210 8.89 -7.98 11.41
CA ASP A 210 10.07 -7.76 12.27
C ASP A 210 10.62 -6.33 12.16
N TRP A 211 9.72 -5.36 12.24
CA TRP A 211 10.08 -3.95 12.17
C TRP A 211 11.05 -3.48 13.26
N PRO A 212 10.97 -3.94 14.52
CA PRO A 212 11.93 -3.53 15.54
C PRO A 212 13.39 -3.80 15.13
N SER A 213 13.65 -4.91 14.45
CA SER A 213 14.99 -5.25 13.95
C SER A 213 15.42 -4.36 12.77
N VAL A 214 14.51 -4.08 11.84
CA VAL A 214 14.73 -3.12 10.74
C VAL A 214 15.08 -1.73 11.30
N LEU A 215 14.25 -1.21 12.19
CA LEU A 215 14.42 0.12 12.78
C LEU A 215 15.71 0.21 13.61
N SER A 216 16.05 -0.83 14.37
CA SER A 216 17.29 -0.88 15.15
C SER A 216 18.53 -0.83 14.25
N THR A 217 18.49 -1.52 13.11
CA THR A 217 19.57 -1.50 12.11
C THR A 217 19.73 -0.11 11.51
N ILE A 218 18.62 0.53 11.12
CA ILE A 218 18.61 1.91 10.61
C ILE A 218 19.16 2.88 11.67
N HIS A 219 18.73 2.78 12.93
CA HIS A 219 19.24 3.62 14.01
C HIS A 219 20.74 3.45 14.25
N LEU A 220 21.27 2.22 14.17
CA LEU A 220 22.70 1.97 14.32
C LEU A 220 23.51 2.71 13.27
N VAL A 221 23.08 2.63 12.01
CA VAL A 221 23.69 3.36 10.89
C VAL A 221 23.57 4.87 11.09
N MET A 222 22.39 5.35 11.51
CA MET A 222 22.16 6.78 11.74
C MET A 222 23.04 7.33 12.86
N ARG A 223 23.20 6.59 13.97
CA ARG A 223 24.06 6.96 15.11
C ARG A 223 25.53 7.08 14.73
N ARG A 224 25.98 6.29 13.74
CA ARG A 224 27.34 6.37 13.19
C ARG A 224 27.53 7.52 12.20
N GLY A 225 26.48 8.32 11.93
CA GLY A 225 26.55 9.42 10.97
C GLY A 225 26.55 8.98 9.49
N GLN A 226 26.45 7.68 9.21
CA GLN A 226 26.64 7.12 7.86
C GLN A 226 25.51 7.43 6.86
N HIS A 227 24.45 8.09 7.31
CA HIS A 227 23.37 8.60 6.48
C HIS A 227 23.65 10.01 5.93
N ARG A 228 24.71 10.68 6.40
CA ARG A 228 25.10 12.06 6.04
C ARG A 228 26.35 12.05 5.15
N ALA A 229 26.58 13.12 4.39
CA ALA A 229 27.79 13.30 3.60
C ALA A 229 29.06 13.45 4.43
#